data_AF-A0A356E0A1-F1
#
_entry.id   AF-A0A356E0A1-F1
#
_cell.length_a   1.000
_cell.length_b   1.000
_cell.length_c   1.000
_cell.angle_alpha   90.00
_cell.angle_beta   90.00
_cell.angle_gamma   90.00
#
_symmetry.space_group_name_H-M   'P 1'
#
loop_
_entity.id
_entity.type
_entity.pdbx_description
1 polymer ?
#
loop_
_entity_poly.entity_id
_entity_poly.type
_entity_poly.pdbx_seq_one_letter_code
_entity_poly.pdbx_strand_id
1 'polypeptide(L)'
;MQLEEEGKTLQFEDVSKYDQRNQNPKGRWIGNCEYCLMRNSLYIDRKASILDVGCGTGYFTRRFAEDQDGRVVGMDPDERMIAFAGEHAYASDTYVVAAGESIPFPDGSFDYVVAITCICKKGDAETKEIMVVPVGTRRRRRSHLPPELTLSSIG
;
A
#
# COMPACT_ATOMS: atom_id res chain seq x y z
N MET A 1 37.42 1.68 -4.48
CA MET A 1 36.69 1.41 -3.22
C MET A 1 36.13 2.73 -2.74
N GLN A 2 34.87 2.98 -3.05
CA GLN A 2 33.96 3.86 -2.32
C GLN A 2 32.56 3.32 -2.65
N LEU A 3 31.98 2.73 -1.61
CA LEU A 3 30.61 2.25 -1.52
C LEU A 3 29.71 3.44 -1.14
N GLU A 4 28.39 3.20 -1.21
CA GLU A 4 27.28 4.03 -0.72
C GLU A 4 26.58 4.90 -1.79
N GLU A 5 25.71 4.26 -2.58
CA GLU A 5 24.44 4.90 -2.99
C GLU A 5 23.34 4.41 -2.04
N GLU A 6 23.21 5.07 -0.89
CA GLU A 6 22.06 4.90 0.02
C GLU A 6 20.80 5.58 -0.55
N GLY A 7 19.66 4.98 -0.23
CA GLY A 7 18.35 5.21 -0.84
C GLY A 7 17.93 6.68 -0.96
N LYS A 8 17.73 7.14 -2.20
CA LYS A 8 17.07 8.40 -2.49
C LYS A 8 15.55 8.22 -2.41
N THR A 9 14.93 8.70 -1.33
CA THR A 9 13.49 8.96 -1.27
C THR A 9 13.14 9.92 -2.41
N LEU A 10 12.27 9.48 -3.33
CA LEU A 10 11.78 10.33 -4.41
C LEU A 10 10.83 11.38 -3.83
N GLN A 11 11.34 12.59 -3.64
CA GLN A 11 10.54 13.74 -3.25
C GLN A 11 9.78 14.22 -4.49
N PHE A 12 8.44 14.09 -4.50
CA PHE A 12 7.63 14.66 -5.58
C PHE A 12 7.47 16.17 -5.35
N GLU A 13 7.90 16.98 -6.32
CA GLU A 13 7.82 18.45 -6.21
C GLU A 13 6.38 18.98 -6.19
N ASP A 14 5.41 18.23 -6.75
CA ASP A 14 4.01 18.61 -6.83
C ASP A 14 3.09 17.42 -6.51
N VAL A 15 2.68 17.33 -5.25
CA VAL A 15 1.79 16.27 -4.72
C VAL A 15 0.45 16.25 -5.46
N SER A 16 -0.08 17.42 -5.84
CA SER A 16 -1.36 17.53 -6.52
C SER A 16 -1.33 16.94 -7.93
N LYS A 17 -0.23 17.15 -8.68
CA LYS A 17 -0.05 16.54 -10.01
C LYS A 17 0.15 15.04 -9.94
N TYR A 18 0.86 14.56 -8.91
CA TYR A 18 0.99 13.12 -8.67
C TYR A 18 -0.38 12.48 -8.45
N ASP A 19 -1.22 13.10 -7.61
CA ASP A 19 -2.58 12.59 -7.36
C ASP A 19 -3.47 12.66 -8.61
N GLN A 20 -3.42 13.76 -9.38
CA GLN A 20 -4.16 13.90 -10.64
C GLN A 20 -3.84 12.80 -11.65
N ARG A 21 -2.60 12.27 -11.66
CA ARG A 21 -2.24 11.12 -12.50
C ARG A 21 -3.05 9.88 -12.13
N ASN A 22 -3.32 9.67 -10.85
CA ASN A 22 -4.14 8.56 -10.36
C ASN A 22 -5.64 8.80 -10.62
N GLN A 23 -6.08 10.07 -10.69
CA GLN A 23 -7.48 10.43 -10.91
C GLN A 23 -7.91 10.45 -12.38
N ASN A 24 -6.98 10.55 -13.35
CA ASN A 24 -7.36 10.54 -14.77
C ASN A 24 -7.98 9.19 -15.19
N PRO A 25 -8.75 9.12 -16.31
CA PRO A 25 -9.48 7.90 -16.68
C PRO A 25 -8.62 6.64 -16.78
N LYS A 26 -7.39 6.78 -17.29
CA LYS A 26 -6.44 5.67 -17.40
C LYS A 26 -5.90 5.25 -16.03
N GLY A 27 -5.50 6.21 -15.20
CA GLY A 27 -5.01 6.01 -13.84
C GLY A 27 -6.06 5.35 -12.96
N ARG A 28 -7.30 5.83 -13.02
CA ARG A 28 -8.44 5.27 -12.29
C ARG A 28 -8.76 3.85 -12.73
N TRP A 29 -8.70 3.56 -14.03
CA TRP A 29 -8.92 2.21 -14.54
C TRP A 29 -7.83 1.24 -14.06
N ILE A 30 -6.55 1.63 -14.19
CA ILE A 30 -5.41 0.84 -13.71
C ILE A 30 -5.53 0.61 -12.20
N GLY A 31 -5.73 1.66 -11.41
CA GLY A 31 -5.87 1.55 -9.96
C GLY A 31 -7.07 0.70 -9.54
N ASN A 32 -8.17 0.74 -10.30
CA ASN A 32 -9.31 -0.15 -10.07
C ASN A 32 -8.97 -1.61 -10.38
N CYS A 33 -8.22 -1.89 -11.45
CA CYS A 33 -7.75 -3.24 -11.76
C CYS A 33 -6.80 -3.76 -10.67
N GLU A 34 -5.82 -2.96 -10.25
CA GLU A 34 -4.87 -3.29 -9.18
C GLU A 34 -5.61 -3.62 -7.87
N TYR A 35 -6.56 -2.75 -7.50
CA TYR A 35 -7.40 -2.95 -6.33
C TYR A 35 -8.27 -4.21 -6.41
N CYS A 36 -8.95 -4.43 -7.55
CA CYS A 36 -9.79 -5.61 -7.76
C CYS A 36 -8.96 -6.90 -7.69
N LEU A 37 -7.77 -6.91 -8.28
CA LEU A 37 -6.85 -8.05 -8.24
C LEU A 37 -6.44 -8.36 -6.81
N MET A 38 -6.02 -7.37 -6.02
CA MET A 38 -5.67 -7.58 -4.62
C MET A 38 -6.85 -8.12 -3.82
N ARG A 39 -8.01 -7.45 -3.91
CA ARG A 39 -9.21 -7.81 -3.14
C ARG A 39 -9.69 -9.22 -3.46
N ASN A 40 -9.69 -9.61 -4.74
CA ASN A 40 -10.16 -10.92 -5.18
C ASN A 40 -9.15 -12.04 -4.93
N SER A 41 -7.85 -11.78 -5.08
CA SER A 41 -6.81 -12.79 -4.88
C SER A 41 -6.54 -13.11 -3.41
N LEU A 42 -6.78 -12.14 -2.52
CA LEU A 42 -6.43 -12.26 -1.10
C LEU A 42 -7.60 -12.58 -0.18
N TYR A 43 -8.84 -12.57 -0.70
CA TYR A 43 -10.06 -12.78 0.07
C TYR A 43 -10.06 -12.00 1.40
N ILE A 44 -9.76 -10.70 1.33
CA ILE A 44 -9.69 -9.83 2.51
C ILE A 44 -11.08 -9.79 3.17
N ASP A 45 -11.15 -10.27 4.42
CA ASP A 45 -12.37 -10.18 5.25
C ASP A 45 -12.72 -8.70 5.44
N ARG A 46 -13.98 -8.29 5.23
CA ARG A 46 -14.41 -6.88 5.35
C ARG A 46 -14.09 -6.26 6.71
N LYS A 47 -13.98 -7.08 7.76
CA LYS A 47 -13.67 -6.61 9.13
C LYS A 47 -12.17 -6.56 9.41
N ALA A 48 -11.34 -6.95 8.44
CA ALA A 48 -9.90 -6.99 8.61
C ALA A 48 -9.33 -5.59 8.76
N SER A 49 -8.31 -5.49 9.60
CA SER A 49 -7.48 -4.30 9.73
C SER A 49 -6.36 -4.30 8.70
N ILE A 50 -6.13 -3.16 8.05
CA ILE A 50 -5.16 -3.02 6.96
C ILE A 50 -4.17 -1.89 7.27
N LEU A 51 -2.88 -2.16 7.06
CA LEU A 51 -1.82 -1.15 7.00
C LEU A 51 -1.34 -1.03 5.54
N ASP A 52 -1.40 0.18 5.00
CA ASP A 52 -0.92 0.55 3.66
C ASP A 52 0.42 1.30 3.78
N VAL A 53 1.51 0.62 3.41
CA VAL A 53 2.89 1.10 3.55
C VAL A 53 3.35 1.77 2.27
N GLY A 54 3.84 3.01 2.40
CA GLY A 54 4.11 3.89 1.27
C GLY A 54 2.82 4.35 0.61
N CYS A 55 1.83 4.76 1.42
CA CYS A 55 0.49 5.09 0.94
C CYS A 55 0.44 6.31 0.02
N GLY A 56 1.51 7.12 -0.04
CA GLY A 56 1.57 8.36 -0.80
C GLY A 56 0.38 9.26 -0.47
N THR A 57 -0.32 9.71 -1.51
CA THR A 57 -1.50 10.58 -1.37
C THR A 57 -2.74 9.87 -0.83
N GLY A 58 -2.66 8.59 -0.47
CA GLY A 58 -3.74 7.81 0.16
C GLY A 58 -4.77 7.22 -0.81
N TYR A 59 -4.47 7.15 -2.11
CA TYR A 59 -5.42 6.63 -3.12
C TYR A 59 -5.94 5.23 -2.79
N PHE A 60 -5.05 4.29 -2.45
CA PHE A 60 -5.44 2.92 -2.08
C PHE A 60 -5.99 2.85 -0.66
N THR A 61 -5.41 3.58 0.28
CA THR A 61 -5.89 3.67 1.66
C THR A 61 -7.36 4.04 1.71
N ARG A 62 -7.77 5.13 1.03
CA ARG A 62 -9.19 5.54 0.93
C ARG A 62 -10.06 4.48 0.29
N ARG A 63 -9.57 3.84 -0.78
CA ARG A 63 -10.31 2.79 -1.49
C ARG A 63 -10.56 1.56 -0.62
N PHE A 64 -9.59 1.17 0.21
CA PHE A 64 -9.81 0.15 1.23
C PHE A 64 -10.81 0.64 2.28
N ALA A 65 -10.70 1.88 2.75
CA ALA A 65 -11.59 2.43 3.76
C ALA A 65 -13.06 2.57 3.31
N GLU A 66 -13.33 2.65 2.00
CA GLU A 66 -14.69 2.61 1.42
C GLU A 66 -15.30 1.20 1.46
N ASP A 67 -14.49 0.16 1.32
CA ASP A 67 -14.94 -1.23 1.17
C ASP A 67 -14.79 -2.09 2.45
N GLN A 68 -13.96 -1.64 3.39
CA GLN A 68 -13.70 -2.29 4.67
C GLN A 68 -14.51 -1.67 5.79
N ASP A 69 -15.03 -2.52 6.67
CA ASP A 69 -15.65 -2.14 7.93
C ASP A 69 -14.59 -2.08 9.06
N GLY A 70 -13.41 -2.66 8.83
CA GLY A 70 -12.25 -2.60 9.71
C GLY A 70 -11.43 -1.31 9.54
N ARG A 71 -10.50 -1.06 10.48
CA ARG A 71 -9.65 0.13 10.42
C ARG A 71 -8.64 0.03 9.27
N VAL A 72 -8.44 1.13 8.56
CA VAL A 72 -7.41 1.25 7.53
C VAL A 72 -6.44 2.36 7.93
N VAL A 73 -5.14 2.05 7.89
CA VAL A 73 -4.08 3.00 8.24
C VAL A 73 -3.12 3.13 7.07
N GLY A 74 -2.89 4.34 6.57
CA GLY A 74 -1.84 4.64 5.61
C GLY A 74 -0.59 5.18 6.29
N MET A 75 0.59 4.76 5.85
CA MET A 75 1.85 5.37 6.27
C MET A 75 2.78 5.65 5.11
N ASP A 76 3.50 6.76 5.19
CA ASP A 76 4.47 7.22 4.19
C ASP A 76 5.53 8.08 4.88
N PRO A 77 6.82 8.01 4.48
CA PRO A 77 7.86 8.85 5.05
C PRO A 77 7.78 10.32 4.62
N ASP A 78 7.09 10.66 3.52
CA ASP A 78 6.94 12.05 3.06
C ASP A 78 5.77 12.74 3.79
N GLU A 79 6.10 13.64 4.72
CA GLU A 79 5.11 14.42 5.47
C GLU A 79 4.10 15.16 4.58
N ARG A 80 4.52 15.58 3.37
CA ARG A 80 3.65 16.30 2.44
C ARG A 80 2.60 15.38 1.83
N MET A 81 2.95 14.12 1.59
CA MET A 81 2.02 13.09 1.12
C MET A 81 0.98 12.80 2.19
N ILE A 82 1.40 12.63 3.46
CA ILE A 82 0.52 12.38 4.59
C ILE A 82 -0.39 13.56 4.89
N ALA A 83 0.13 14.79 4.84
CA ALA A 83 -0.69 15.99 5.00
C ALA A 83 -1.79 16.05 3.93
N PHE A 84 -1.42 15.85 2.65
CA PHE A 84 -2.39 15.81 1.56
C PHE A 84 -3.41 14.67 1.74
N ALA A 85 -2.95 13.47 2.10
CA ALA A 85 -3.84 12.33 2.31
C ALA A 85 -4.84 12.57 3.45
N GLY A 86 -4.37 13.20 4.54
CA GLY A 86 -5.19 13.59 5.68
C GLY A 86 -6.26 14.66 5.35
N GLU A 87 -5.94 15.62 4.49
CA GLU A 87 -6.92 16.60 3.99
C GLU A 87 -8.07 15.96 3.19
N HIS A 88 -7.83 14.79 2.62
CA HIS A 88 -8.78 14.04 1.80
C HIS A 88 -9.32 12.78 2.50
N ALA A 89 -9.04 12.60 3.78
CA ALA A 89 -9.42 11.42 4.55
C ALA A 89 -10.95 11.31 4.74
N TYR A 90 -11.43 10.07 4.85
CA TYR A 90 -12.74 9.75 5.38
C TYR A 90 -12.66 9.51 6.90
N ALA A 91 -13.79 9.20 7.53
CA ALA A 91 -13.83 8.89 8.96
C ALA A 91 -13.23 7.51 9.31
N SER A 92 -13.07 6.62 8.33
CA SER A 92 -12.65 5.23 8.49
C SER A 92 -11.16 4.97 8.23
N ASP A 93 -10.42 5.94 7.70
CA ASP A 93 -8.97 5.90 7.48
C ASP A 93 -8.20 6.89 8.37
N THR A 94 -6.95 6.55 8.63
CA THR A 94 -6.00 7.38 9.37
C THR A 94 -4.63 7.34 8.71
N TYR A 95 -3.84 8.39 8.88
CA TYR A 95 -2.54 8.52 8.23
C TYR A 95 -1.44 8.83 9.24
N VAL A 96 -0.27 8.22 9.06
CA VAL A 96 0.89 8.38 9.96
C VAL A 96 2.15 8.58 9.13
N VAL A 97 2.99 9.53 9.55
CA VAL A 97 4.33 9.69 8.97
C VAL A 97 5.25 8.62 9.55
N ALA A 98 5.67 7.67 8.71
CA ALA A 98 6.61 6.61 9.09
C ALA A 98 7.26 5.98 7.85
N ALA A 99 8.50 5.51 8.02
CA ALA A 99 9.22 4.76 6.99
C ALA A 99 8.88 3.25 7.07
N GLY A 100 8.93 2.55 5.94
CA GLY A 100 8.65 1.10 5.89
C GLY A 100 9.57 0.26 6.78
N GLU A 101 10.79 0.76 7.02
CA GLU A 101 11.83 0.17 7.87
C GLU A 101 11.53 0.34 9.36
N SER A 102 10.61 1.21 9.74
CA SER A 102 10.26 1.51 11.14
C SER A 102 8.75 1.69 11.29
N ILE A 103 8.04 0.56 11.38
CA ILE A 103 6.58 0.52 11.56
C ILE A 103 6.24 0.86 13.03
N PRO A 104 5.52 1.96 13.31
CA PRO A 104 5.25 2.42 14.68
C PRO A 104 4.03 1.72 15.30
N PHE A 105 3.85 0.43 15.03
CA PHE A 105 2.72 -0.36 15.50
C PHE A 105 3.19 -1.68 16.12
N PRO A 106 2.50 -2.20 17.14
CA PRO A 106 2.85 -3.51 17.71
C PRO A 106 2.71 -4.64 16.68
N ASP A 107 3.53 -5.67 16.82
CA ASP A 107 3.43 -6.89 16.04
C ASP A 107 2.01 -7.49 16.11
N GLY A 108 1.51 -7.96 14.96
CA GLY A 108 0.17 -8.57 14.87
C GLY A 108 -1.00 -7.62 15.12
N SER A 109 -0.76 -6.30 15.10
CA SER A 109 -1.82 -5.29 15.25
C SER A 109 -2.67 -5.08 14.00
N PHE A 110 -2.30 -5.68 12.86
CA PHE A 110 -3.02 -5.66 11.59
C PHE A 110 -3.19 -7.07 11.03
N ASP A 111 -4.30 -7.31 10.35
CA ASP A 111 -4.56 -8.58 9.65
C ASP A 111 -3.78 -8.64 8.32
N TYR A 112 -3.67 -7.50 7.62
CA TYR A 112 -2.97 -7.37 6.34
C TYR A 112 -2.07 -6.15 6.31
N VAL A 113 -0.90 -6.30 5.67
CA VAL A 113 -0.01 -5.21 5.29
C VAL A 113 0.11 -5.21 3.77
N VAL A 114 -0.20 -4.07 3.15
CA VAL A 114 -0.10 -3.86 1.71
C VAL A 114 0.98 -2.81 1.43
N ALA A 115 1.73 -2.99 0.36
CA ALA A 115 2.66 -2.00 -0.17
C ALA A 115 2.47 -1.96 -1.68
N ILE A 116 1.88 -0.85 -2.16
CA ILE A 116 1.41 -0.72 -3.53
C ILE A 116 2.20 0.40 -4.18
N THR A 117 2.92 0.11 -5.27
CA THR A 117 3.72 1.09 -6.02
C THR A 117 4.87 1.74 -5.24
N CYS A 118 5.46 1.03 -4.26
CA CYS A 118 6.62 1.52 -3.51
C CYS A 118 7.95 1.59 -4.31
N ILE A 119 8.02 1.01 -5.51
CA ILE A 119 9.28 0.93 -6.28
C ILE A 119 9.05 1.42 -7.72
N CYS A 120 9.39 2.69 -8.00
CA CYS A 120 9.65 3.16 -9.37
C CYS A 120 11.15 3.27 -9.58
N LYS A 121 11.78 2.25 -10.19
CA LYS A 121 13.15 2.39 -10.71
C LYS A 121 13.13 3.33 -11.92
N LYS A 122 14.03 4.32 -11.96
CA LYS A 122 14.32 5.05 -13.21
C LYS A 122 15.01 4.08 -14.18
N GLY A 123 14.35 3.77 -15.30
CA GLY A 123 14.93 3.01 -16.43
C GLY A 123 13.89 2.16 -17.14
N ASP A 124 13.46 2.60 -18.32
CA ASP A 124 12.69 1.93 -19.39
C ASP A 124 11.94 0.62 -19.05
N ALA A 125 11.00 0.71 -18.10
CA ALA A 125 9.71 0.02 -18.01
C ALA A 125 9.12 0.36 -16.63
N GLU A 126 7.92 0.96 -16.58
CA GLU A 126 7.19 1.13 -15.31
C GLU A 126 6.68 -0.25 -14.83
N THR A 127 7.55 -1.05 -14.22
CA THR A 127 7.13 -2.24 -13.48
C THR A 127 6.61 -1.78 -12.13
N LYS A 128 5.30 -1.89 -11.92
CA LYS A 128 4.70 -1.73 -10.61
C LYS A 128 4.73 -3.06 -9.88
N GLU A 129 5.42 -3.11 -8.75
CA GLU A 129 5.32 -4.24 -7.83
C GLU A 129 4.23 -3.96 -6.80
N ILE A 130 3.40 -4.98 -6.57
CA ILE A 130 2.37 -4.98 -5.54
C ILE A 130 2.77 -6.10 -4.58
N MET A 131 3.18 -5.71 -3.38
CA MET A 131 3.48 -6.66 -2.32
C MET A 131 2.35 -6.63 -1.31
N VAL A 132 1.74 -7.79 -1.08
CA VAL A 132 0.77 -7.94 0.01
C VAL A 132 1.19 -9.09 0.87
N VAL A 133 1.34 -8.81 2.16
CA VAL A 133 1.70 -9.80 3.16
C VAL A 133 0.54 -9.91 4.14
N PRO A 134 -0.11 -11.09 4.28
CA PRO A 134 -0.97 -11.34 5.42
C PRO A 134 -0.09 -11.44 6.68
N VAL A 135 -0.34 -10.61 7.69
CA VAL A 135 0.53 -10.51 8.89
C VAL A 135 -0.16 -11.02 10.16
N GLY A 136 -1.38 -11.57 10.04
CA GLY A 136 -2.16 -12.08 11.17
C GLY A 136 -2.03 -13.60 11.43
N THR A 137 -1.76 -13.94 12.71
CA THR A 137 -1.57 -15.27 13.33
C THR A 137 -2.82 -16.15 13.43
N ARG A 138 -3.99 -15.71 12.94
CA ARG A 138 -5.16 -16.57 12.91
C ARG A 138 -5.04 -17.53 11.74
N ARG A 139 -4.76 -18.81 12.04
CA ARG A 139 -5.06 -19.95 11.17
C ARG A 139 -6.51 -19.83 10.66
N ARG A 140 -6.74 -19.10 9.58
CA ARG A 140 -7.95 -19.27 8.78
C ARG A 140 -7.62 -20.29 7.72
N ARG A 141 -8.51 -21.28 7.63
CA ARG A 141 -8.34 -22.50 6.84
C ARG A 141 -7.86 -22.13 5.44
N ARG A 142 -6.80 -22.80 4.99
CA ARG A 142 -6.47 -22.92 3.57
C ARG A 142 -7.74 -23.40 2.86
N SER A 143 -8.42 -22.48 2.22
CA SER A 143 -9.36 -22.83 1.18
C SER A 143 -9.24 -21.73 0.14
N HIS A 144 -8.38 -22.01 -0.86
CA HIS A 144 -8.32 -21.35 -2.17
C HIS A 144 -7.41 -20.11 -2.31
N LEU A 145 -6.15 -20.19 -1.86
CA LEU A 145 -5.10 -19.43 -2.56
C LEU A 145 -4.83 -20.15 -3.90
N PRO A 146 -4.84 -19.46 -5.06
CA PRO A 146 -4.37 -20.06 -6.31
C PRO A 146 -2.89 -20.46 -6.14
N PRO A 147 -2.47 -21.62 -6.68
CA PRO A 147 -1.15 -22.21 -6.44
C PRO A 147 0.05 -21.33 -6.89
N GLU A 148 -0.23 -20.26 -7.64
CA GLU A 148 0.78 -19.40 -8.27
C GLU A 148 1.35 -18.31 -7.34
N LEU A 149 0.75 -18.07 -6.17
CA LEU A 149 1.16 -17.02 -5.22
C LEU A 149 1.78 -17.56 -3.92
N THR A 150 2.10 -18.86 -3.86
CA THR A 150 2.92 -19.40 -2.77
C THR A 150 4.38 -18.99 -2.99
N LEU A 151 4.82 -17.95 -2.27
CA LEU A 151 6.20 -17.52 -2.14
C LEU A 151 7.13 -18.72 -1.88
N SER A 152 7.81 -19.19 -2.93
CA SER A 152 8.98 -20.04 -2.83
C SER A 152 10.23 -19.17 -2.90
N SER A 153 10.94 -19.12 -1.78
CA SER A 153 12.41 -19.04 -1.72
C SER A 153 13.05 -17.66 -1.95
N ILE A 154 13.09 -16.84 -0.89
CA ILE A 154 14.32 -16.13 -0.56
C ILE A 154 15.15 -17.13 0.27
N GLY A 155 16.19 -17.66 -0.36
CA GLY A 155 17.31 -18.35 0.28
C GLY A 155 18.59 -17.64 -0.13
#